data_AF-A0A6J7GRQ8-F1
#
_entry.id   AF-A0A6J7GRQ8-F1
#
_cell.length_a   1.000
_cell.length_b   1.000
_cell.length_c   1.000
_cell.angle_alpha   90.00
_cell.angle_beta   90.00
_cell.angle_gamma   90.00
#
_symmetry.space_group_name_H-M   'P 1'
#
loop_
_entity.id
_entity.type
_entity.pdbx_description
1 polymer ?
#
loop_
_entity_poly.entity_id
_entity_poly.type
_entity_poly.pdbx_seq_one_letter_code
_entity_poly.pdbx_strand_id
1 'polypeptide(L)'
;MRRLVAEPIGSQIQGYDENAWAANSILGYTELPVENSIAVYVSVRTASLDIVKRLTLTDLERHGMHTERGKVTIADWLRDYSNHPRDHAGQIEKALNA
;
A
#
# COMPACT_ATOMS: atom_id res chain seq x y z
N MET A 1 -1.90 3.87 6.18
CA MET A 1 -1.51 3.74 7.60
C MET A 1 -1.51 5.07 8.37
N ARG A 2 -0.59 6.03 8.11
CA ARG A 2 -0.47 7.29 8.90
C ARG A 2 -1.81 8.01 9.13
N ARG A 3 -2.59 8.18 8.06
CA ARG A 3 -3.95 8.71 8.11
C ARG A 3 -4.86 7.97 9.09
N LEU A 4 -4.96 6.65 8.95
CA LEU A 4 -5.79 5.80 9.81
C LEU A 4 -5.38 5.89 11.29
N VAL A 5 -4.08 6.03 11.56
CA VAL A 5 -3.53 6.09 12.92
C VAL A 5 -3.75 7.47 13.56
N ALA A 6 -3.51 8.57 12.83
CA ALA A 6 -3.37 9.88 13.44
C ALA A 6 -4.45 10.91 13.07
N GLU A 7 -5.07 10.81 11.89
CA GLU A 7 -6.09 11.76 11.46
C GLU A 7 -7.46 11.43 12.11
N PRO A 8 -8.43 12.37 12.11
CA PRO A 8 -9.77 12.11 12.64
C PRO A 8 -10.41 10.86 12.03
N ILE A 9 -11.20 10.14 12.84
CA ILE A 9 -11.87 8.93 12.37
C ILE A 9 -12.79 9.26 11.18
N GLY A 10 -12.77 8.43 10.14
CA GLY A 10 -13.53 8.69 8.92
C GLY A 10 -12.87 9.65 7.92
N SER A 11 -11.63 10.11 8.16
CA SER A 11 -10.87 10.92 7.19
C SER A 11 -10.81 10.26 5.81
N GLN A 12 -10.94 11.07 4.75
CA GLN A 12 -11.02 10.59 3.39
C GLN A 12 -9.69 9.98 2.90
N ILE A 13 -9.79 8.84 2.21
CA ILE A 13 -8.68 8.20 1.51
C ILE A 13 -8.97 8.31 0.02
N GLN A 14 -8.24 9.18 -0.65
CA GLN A 14 -8.39 9.42 -2.09
C GLN A 14 -7.84 8.22 -2.87
N GLY A 15 -8.69 7.61 -3.68
CA GLY A 15 -8.29 6.65 -4.73
C GLY A 15 -7.54 7.37 -5.86
N TYR A 16 -6.78 6.61 -6.62
CA TYR A 16 -5.99 7.11 -7.74
C TYR A 16 -5.98 6.10 -8.88
N ASP A 17 -5.74 6.57 -10.11
CA ASP A 17 -5.68 5.73 -11.29
C ASP A 17 -4.27 5.11 -11.44
N GLU A 18 -4.12 3.89 -10.95
CA GLU A 18 -2.85 3.14 -11.02
C GLU A 18 -2.46 2.75 -12.45
N ASN A 19 -3.43 2.57 -13.35
CA ASN A 19 -3.15 2.24 -14.75
C ASN A 19 -2.59 3.46 -15.49
N ALA A 20 -3.14 4.65 -15.22
CA ALA A 20 -2.59 5.89 -15.75
C ALA A 20 -1.15 6.13 -15.28
N TRP A 21 -0.82 5.76 -14.03
CA TRP A 21 0.55 5.84 -13.54
C TRP A 21 1.45 4.85 -14.27
N ALA A 22 1.06 3.57 -14.33
CA ALA A 22 1.84 2.52 -15.00
C ALA A 22 2.13 2.85 -16.47
N ALA A 23 1.19 3.51 -17.17
CA ALA A 23 1.33 3.88 -18.58
C ALA A 23 2.14 5.18 -18.82
N ASN A 24 2.43 5.99 -17.80
CA ASN A 24 3.09 7.28 -17.98
C ASN A 24 4.62 7.13 -18.05
N SER A 25 5.20 7.40 -19.22
CA SER A 25 6.65 7.27 -19.46
C SER A 25 7.51 8.18 -18.58
N ILE A 26 7.02 9.35 -18.17
CA ILE A 26 7.77 10.27 -17.29
C ILE A 26 8.01 9.66 -15.91
N LEU A 27 7.16 8.73 -15.47
CA LEU A 27 7.34 8.02 -14.19
C LEU A 27 8.40 6.92 -14.28
N GLY A 28 8.86 6.57 -15.48
CA GLY A 28 10.08 5.79 -15.71
C GLY A 28 10.01 4.33 -15.29
N TYR A 29 8.82 3.74 -15.13
CA TYR A 29 8.66 2.35 -14.66
C TYR A 29 9.34 1.30 -15.57
N THR A 30 9.53 1.61 -16.86
CA THR A 30 10.19 0.73 -17.83
C THR A 30 11.65 1.09 -18.12
N GLU A 31 12.14 2.21 -17.59
CA GLU A 31 13.44 2.79 -17.96
C GLU A 31 14.41 2.94 -16.78
N LEU A 32 13.89 3.27 -15.60
CA LEU A 32 14.71 3.54 -14.42
C LEU A 32 15.19 2.24 -13.75
N PRO A 33 16.34 2.26 -13.06
CA PRO A 33 16.85 1.10 -12.32
C PRO A 33 15.84 0.59 -11.28
N VAL A 34 15.53 -0.71 -11.35
CA VAL A 34 14.56 -1.37 -10.46
C VAL A 34 15.01 -1.35 -8.99
N GLU A 35 16.32 -1.27 -8.76
CA GLU A 35 16.96 -1.21 -7.44
C GLU A 35 16.43 -0.04 -6.60
N ASN A 36 16.12 1.10 -7.24
CA ASN A 36 15.57 2.26 -6.56
C ASN A 36 14.17 1.95 -6.00
N SER A 37 13.31 1.32 -6.79
CA SER A 37 11.97 0.92 -6.37
C SER A 37 12.00 -0.13 -5.26
N ILE A 38 12.92 -1.10 -5.35
CA ILE A 38 13.14 -2.12 -4.30
C ILE A 38 13.60 -1.45 -3.00
N ALA A 39 14.56 -0.52 -3.06
CA ALA A 39 15.02 0.20 -1.88
C ALA A 39 13.89 1.00 -1.20
N VAL A 40 13.07 1.72 -1.98
CA VAL A 40 11.89 2.43 -1.48
C VAL A 40 10.90 1.45 -0.83
N TYR A 41 10.62 0.32 -1.47
CA TYR A 41 9.74 -0.71 -0.93
C TYR A 41 10.22 -1.21 0.44
N VAL A 42 11.51 -1.58 0.55
CA VAL A 42 12.10 -2.02 1.83
C VAL A 42 11.96 -0.95 2.89
N SER A 43 12.37 0.30 2.61
CA SER A 43 12.30 1.39 3.59
C SER A 43 10.87 1.67 4.07
N VAL A 44 9.89 1.71 3.16
CA VAL A 44 8.48 1.97 3.51
C VAL A 44 7.89 0.82 4.33
N ARG A 45 8.25 -0.43 4.04
CA ARG A 45 7.78 -1.60 4.80
C ARG A 45 8.38 -1.64 6.20
N THR A 46 9.67 -1.35 6.35
CA THR A 46 10.32 -1.23 7.67
C THR A 46 9.65 -0.15 8.51
N ALA A 47 9.47 1.05 7.96
CA ALA A 47 8.82 2.15 8.68
C ALA A 47 7.35 1.84 9.03
N SER A 48 6.64 1.11 8.16
CA SER A 48 5.27 0.67 8.45
C SER A 48 5.23 -0.34 9.60
N LEU A 49 6.17 -1.29 9.64
CA LEU A 49 6.26 -2.28 10.71
C LEU A 49 6.50 -1.65 12.08
N ASP A 50 7.34 -0.61 12.15
CA ASP A 50 7.59 0.12 13.40
C ASP A 50 6.34 0.78 13.97
N ILE A 51 5.44 1.24 13.10
CA ILE A 51 4.12 1.75 13.49
C ILE A 51 3.23 0.59 13.97
N VAL A 52 3.16 -0.50 13.20
CA VAL A 52 2.32 -1.67 13.53
C VAL A 52 2.64 -2.25 14.90
N LYS A 53 3.93 -2.35 15.25
CA LYS A 53 4.38 -2.85 16.56
C LYS A 53 3.91 -2.01 17.75
N ARG A 54 3.45 -0.77 17.51
CA ARG A 54 2.99 0.16 18.56
C ARG A 54 1.47 0.19 18.69
N LEU A 55 0.73 -0.42 17.76
CA LEU A 55 -0.73 -0.44 17.79
C LEU A 55 -1.23 -1.39 18.87
N THR A 56 -2.33 -1.00 19.50
CA THR A 56 -3.14 -1.87 20.35
C THR A 56 -4.22 -2.58 19.51
N LEU A 57 -4.88 -3.60 20.08
CA LEU A 57 -5.99 -4.27 19.40
C LEU A 57 -7.16 -3.32 19.13
N THR A 58 -7.43 -2.36 20.02
CA THR A 58 -8.48 -1.35 19.82
C THR A 58 -8.17 -0.43 18.64
N ASP A 59 -6.89 -0.12 18.40
CA ASP A 59 -6.50 0.71 17.25
C ASP A 59 -6.86 0.06 15.91
N LEU A 60 -7.01 -1.26 15.85
CA LEU A 60 -7.36 -1.97 14.62
C LEU A 60 -8.73 -1.56 14.05
N GLU A 61 -9.63 -1.04 14.89
CA GLU A 61 -10.97 -0.57 14.51
C GLU A 61 -10.97 0.86 13.94
N ARG A 62 -9.87 1.61 14.12
CA ARG A 62 -9.73 2.94 13.51
C ARG A 62 -9.85 2.82 11.99
N HIS A 63 -10.52 3.79 11.38
CA HIS A 63 -10.86 3.72 9.96
C HIS A 63 -10.85 5.08 9.28
N GLY A 64 -10.74 5.03 7.95
CA GLY A 64 -10.99 6.15 7.04
C GLY A 64 -12.03 5.78 5.99
N MET A 65 -12.38 6.73 5.14
CA MET A 65 -13.37 6.57 4.07
C MET A 65 -12.68 6.63 2.71
N HIS A 66 -12.45 5.48 2.09
CA HIS A 66 -11.94 5.38 0.73
C HIS A 66 -12.99 5.84 -0.28
N THR A 67 -12.59 6.66 -1.24
CA THR A 67 -13.50 7.22 -2.26
C THR A 67 -14.16 6.14 -3.12
N GLU A 68 -13.51 4.98 -3.28
CA GLU A 68 -14.03 3.85 -4.08
C GLU A 68 -14.53 2.67 -3.24
N ARG A 69 -13.91 2.40 -2.08
CA ARG A 69 -14.16 1.19 -1.28
C ARG A 69 -15.05 1.45 -0.07
N GLY A 70 -15.35 2.72 0.24
CA GLY A 70 -16.04 3.11 1.46
C GLY A 70 -15.14 2.92 2.69
N LYS A 71 -15.72 2.44 3.80
CA LYS A 71 -15.01 2.32 5.07
C LYS A 71 -13.84 1.32 4.98
N VAL A 72 -12.64 1.74 5.38
CA VAL A 72 -11.45 0.88 5.47
C VAL A 72 -10.83 1.01 6.85
N THR A 73 -10.76 -0.10 7.59
CA THR A 73 -10.13 -0.15 8.93
C THR A 73 -8.62 -0.37 8.84
N ILE A 74 -7.90 -0.19 9.97
CA ILE A 74 -6.50 -0.62 10.07
C ILE A 74 -6.38 -2.14 9.92
N ALA A 75 -7.31 -2.93 10.46
CA ALA A 75 -7.33 -4.38 10.26
C ALA A 75 -7.41 -4.77 8.77
N ASP A 76 -8.30 -4.11 8.02
CA ASP A 76 -8.43 -4.34 6.57
C ASP A 76 -7.16 -3.91 5.84
N TRP A 77 -6.60 -2.74 6.19
CA TRP A 77 -5.34 -2.27 5.63
C TRP A 77 -4.22 -3.28 5.83
N LEU A 78 -4.07 -3.85 7.04
CA LEU A 78 -3.04 -4.86 7.33
C LEU A 78 -3.23 -6.15 6.53
N ARG A 79 -4.47 -6.63 6.43
CA ARG A 79 -4.80 -7.81 5.62
C ARG A 79 -4.42 -7.60 4.17
N ASP A 80 -4.91 -6.52 3.57
CA ASP A 80 -4.70 -6.21 2.15
C ASP A 80 -3.22 -5.94 1.86
N TYR A 81 -2.58 -5.04 2.62
CA TYR A 81 -1.20 -4.62 2.33
C TYR A 81 -0.15 -5.68 2.63
N SER A 82 -0.47 -6.72 3.42
CA SER A 82 0.44 -7.85 3.63
C SER A 82 0.35 -8.87 2.50
N ASN A 83 -0.81 -9.01 1.85
CA ASN A 83 -1.00 -9.91 0.71
C ASN A 83 -0.56 -9.27 -0.61
N HIS A 84 -0.83 -7.98 -0.80
CA HIS A 84 -0.61 -7.28 -2.06
C HIS A 84 0.78 -7.49 -2.70
N PRO A 85 1.91 -7.40 -1.98
CA PRO A 85 3.22 -7.65 -2.58
C PRO A 85 3.43 -9.11 -3.02
N ARG A 86 2.80 -10.06 -2.34
CA ARG A 86 2.85 -11.48 -2.70
C ARG A 86 2.07 -11.73 -3.98
N ASP A 87 0.91 -11.08 -4.11
CA ASP A 87 0.09 -11.17 -5.32
C ASP A 87 0.86 -10.65 -6.54
N HIS A 88 1.54 -9.50 -6.40
CA HIS A 88 2.40 -8.97 -7.47
C HIS A 88 3.63 -9.83 -7.74
N ALA A 89 4.28 -10.39 -6.71
CA ALA A 89 5.37 -11.34 -6.93
C ALA A 89 4.89 -12.56 -7.75
N GLY A 90 3.72 -13.10 -7.43
CA GLY A 90 3.09 -14.18 -8.20
C GLY A 90 2.72 -13.77 -9.63
N GLN A 91 2.34 -12.50 -9.88
CA GLN A 91 2.15 -11.99 -11.24
C GLN A 91 3.46 -11.96 -12.04
N ILE A 92 4.55 -11.50 -11.43
CA ILE A 92 5.88 -11.46 -12.05
C ILE A 92 6.36 -12.87 -12.38
N GLU A 93 6.27 -13.80 -11.42
CA GLU A 93 6.64 -15.20 -11.63
C GLU A 93 5.83 -15.84 -12.77
N LYS A 94 4.53 -15.57 -12.85
CA LYS A 94 3.69 -16.05 -13.97
C LYS A 94 4.14 -15.46 -15.31
N ALA A 95 4.46 -14.17 -15.34
CA ALA A 95 4.92 -13.51 -16.57
C ALA A 95 6.27 -14.04 -17.07
N LEU A 96 7.15 -14.48 -16.16
CA LEU A 96 8.45 -15.09 -16.52
C LEU A 96 8.32 -16.54 -17.01
N ASN A 97 7.25 -17.23 -16.62
CA ASN A 97 6.99 -18.64 -16.95
C ASN A 97 5.95 -18.83 -18.07
N ALA A 98 5.44 -17.74 -18.65
CA ALA A 98 4.47 -17.75 -19.75
C ALA A 98 5.17 -17.76 -21.12
#